data_AF-A0A257HBQ3-F1
#
_entry.id   AF-A0A257HBQ3-F1
#
_cell.length_a   1.000
_cell.length_b   1.000
_cell.length_c   1.000
_cell.angle_alpha   90.00
_cell.angle_beta   90.00
_cell.angle_gamma   90.00
#
_symmetry.space_group_name_H-M   'P 1'
#
loop_
_entity.id
_entity.type
_entity.pdbx_description
1 polymer ?
#
loop_
_entity_poly.entity_id
_entity_poly.type
_entity_poly.pdbx_seq_one_letter_code
_entity_poly.pdbx_strand_id
1 'polypeptide(L)'
;MLFFLHVRSALALERVMALSNLPKLKAALPPGMVLIALLAATGAAHADSIDGDWCSEKGRRISIDGPAYSLSGAAKAQGNYTRHAFAFRMPTGEPDAGAAVDMVLQGETRVRVKIGETEPQIWRRCPPGIS
;
A
#
# COMPACT_ATOMS: atom_id res chain seq x y z
N MET A 1 -16.41 6.42 22.12
CA MET A 1 -17.17 5.55 21.20
C MET A 1 -16.28 5.27 20.00
N LEU A 2 -15.33 4.31 20.01
CA LEU A 2 -15.37 2.87 20.31
C LEU A 2 -16.35 2.07 19.43
N PHE A 3 -15.76 1.18 18.63
CA PHE A 3 -16.29 0.09 17.82
C PHE A 3 -16.97 0.42 16.49
N PHE A 4 -16.19 0.47 15.40
CA PHE A 4 -16.57 -0.10 14.09
C PHE A 4 -15.31 -0.39 13.26
N LEU A 5 -14.51 -1.35 13.72
CA LEU A 5 -13.31 -1.82 13.00
C LEU A 5 -13.14 -3.33 13.24
N HIS A 6 -14.20 -4.13 13.08
CA HIS A 6 -14.13 -5.60 13.21
C HIS A 6 -15.07 -6.41 12.29
N VAL A 7 -15.89 -5.80 11.42
CA VAL A 7 -16.95 -6.55 10.68
C VAL A 7 -16.74 -6.53 9.17
N ARG A 8 -15.55 -6.94 8.70
CA ARG A 8 -15.39 -7.41 7.32
C ARG A 8 -14.54 -8.67 7.19
N SER A 9 -13.71 -8.97 8.18
CA SER A 9 -12.89 -10.19 8.18
C SER A 9 -13.66 -11.46 8.58
N ALA A 10 -14.79 -11.35 9.29
CA ALA A 10 -15.60 -12.52 9.68
C ALA A 10 -16.44 -13.10 8.52
N LEU A 11 -16.92 -12.27 7.58
CA LEU A 11 -17.77 -12.75 6.47
C LEU A 11 -17.01 -13.62 5.45
N ALA A 12 -15.70 -13.41 5.31
CA ALA A 12 -14.88 -14.25 4.44
C ALA A 12 -14.62 -15.62 5.06
N LEU A 13 -14.50 -15.71 6.39
CA LEU A 13 -14.23 -16.97 7.08
C LEU A 13 -15.51 -17.81 7.29
N GLU A 14 -16.66 -17.19 7.55
CA GLU A 14 -17.93 -17.92 7.71
C GLU A 14 -18.40 -18.58 6.41
N ARG A 15 -18.14 -17.99 5.25
CA ARG A 15 -18.47 -18.63 3.96
C ARG A 15 -17.60 -19.84 3.65
N VAL A 16 -16.38 -19.91 4.17
CA VAL A 16 -15.50 -21.08 3.98
C VAL A 16 -15.93 -22.22 4.89
N MET A 17 -16.40 -21.94 6.11
CA MET A 17 -16.84 -22.98 7.03
C MET A 17 -18.25 -23.52 6.71
N ALA A 18 -19.14 -22.72 6.12
CA ALA A 18 -20.50 -23.15 5.76
C ALA A 18 -20.57 -24.21 4.64
N LEU A 19 -19.50 -24.46 3.90
CA LEU A 19 -19.43 -25.51 2.87
C LEU A 19 -19.09 -26.91 3.43
N SER A 20 -18.75 -27.01 4.72
CA SER A 20 -18.36 -28.28 5.36
C SER A 20 -19.51 -29.16 5.85
N ASN A 21 -20.76 -28.66 5.85
CA ASN A 21 -21.91 -29.35 6.43
C ASN A 21 -22.96 -29.85 5.40
N LEU A 22 -22.57 -30.08 4.15
CA LEU A 22 -23.40 -30.79 3.18
C LEU A 22 -23.19 -32.31 3.30
N PRO A 23 -24.17 -33.10 3.77
CA PRO A 23 -23.97 -34.52 4.07
C PRO A 23 -23.93 -35.44 2.84
N LYS A 24 -23.60 -34.92 1.65
CA LYS A 24 -23.70 -35.67 0.38
C LYS A 24 -22.54 -35.52 -0.60
N LEU A 25 -21.34 -35.10 -0.18
CA LEU A 25 -20.13 -35.20 -1.00
C LEU A 25 -19.15 -36.25 -0.43
N LYS A 26 -19.56 -37.51 -0.47
CA LYS A 26 -18.62 -38.64 -0.57
C LYS A 26 -18.41 -38.98 -2.05
N ALA A 27 -18.01 -37.99 -2.83
CA ALA A 27 -17.41 -38.23 -4.14
C ALA A 27 -15.93 -37.92 -3.95
N ALA A 28 -15.08 -38.95 -4.04
CA ALA A 28 -13.63 -38.79 -3.99
C ALA A 28 -13.23 -37.82 -5.11
N LEU A 29 -12.93 -36.56 -4.75
CA LEU A 29 -12.37 -35.61 -5.70
C LEU A 29 -11.03 -36.18 -6.16
N PRO A 30 -10.79 -36.32 -7.49
CA PRO A 30 -9.52 -36.81 -7.99
C PRO A 30 -8.41 -35.87 -7.49
N PRO A 31 -7.23 -36.40 -7.13
CA PRO A 31 -6.14 -35.62 -6.50
C PRO A 31 -5.69 -34.40 -7.32
N GLY A 32 -5.92 -34.41 -8.64
CA GLY A 32 -5.66 -33.27 -9.52
C GLY A 32 -6.53 -32.03 -9.26
N MET A 33 -7.74 -32.18 -8.71
CA MET A 33 -8.68 -31.07 -8.53
C MET A 33 -8.44 -30.28 -7.24
N VAL A 34 -7.80 -30.88 -6.23
CA VAL A 34 -7.37 -30.19 -5.00
C VAL A 34 -6.21 -29.24 -5.30
N LEU A 35 -5.25 -29.65 -6.13
CA LEU A 35 -4.07 -28.84 -6.46
C LEU A 35 -4.43 -27.53 -7.18
N ILE A 36 -5.45 -27.57 -8.05
CA ILE A 36 -5.95 -26.39 -8.79
C ILE A 36 -6.61 -25.38 -7.84
N ALA A 37 -7.35 -25.84 -6.82
CA ALA A 37 -8.00 -24.97 -5.85
C ALA A 37 -6.99 -24.23 -4.94
N LEU A 38 -5.83 -24.85 -4.63
CA LEU A 38 -4.77 -24.18 -3.87
C LEU A 38 -4.02 -23.11 -4.69
N LEU A 39 -3.85 -23.31 -6.00
CA LEU A 39 -3.20 -22.33 -6.88
C LEU A 39 -4.04 -21.05 -7.07
N ALA A 40 -5.37 -21.13 -6.96
CA ALA A 40 -6.25 -19.96 -7.06
C ALA A 40 -6.27 -19.09 -5.79
N ALA A 41 -5.68 -19.55 -4.68
CA ALA A 41 -5.62 -18.83 -3.41
C ALA A 41 -4.35 -17.98 -3.25
N THR A 42 -3.47 -17.91 -4.27
CA THR A 42 -2.31 -17.02 -4.24
C THR A 42 -2.80 -15.59 -4.39
N GLY A 43 -2.96 -14.87 -3.27
CA GLY A 43 -3.19 -13.43 -3.28
C GLY A 43 -2.13 -12.71 -4.12
N ALA A 44 -2.49 -11.57 -4.71
CA ALA A 44 -1.54 -10.75 -5.44
C ALA A 44 -0.34 -10.44 -4.53
N ALA A 45 0.83 -11.02 -4.84
CA ALA A 45 2.07 -10.62 -4.21
C ALA A 45 2.37 -9.20 -4.68
N HIS A 46 2.12 -8.20 -3.84
CA HIS A 46 2.56 -6.85 -4.10
C HIS A 46 4.09 -6.88 -4.03
N ALA A 47 4.75 -6.77 -5.17
CA ALA A 47 6.19 -6.55 -5.15
C ALA A 47 6.45 -5.25 -4.38
N ASP A 48 7.31 -5.29 -3.36
CA ASP A 48 7.70 -4.09 -2.61
C ASP A 48 8.21 -3.00 -3.57
N SER A 49 7.37 -2.00 -3.84
CA SER A 49 7.72 -0.84 -4.64
C SER A 49 7.30 0.43 -3.93
N ILE A 50 8.15 1.46 -3.99
CA ILE A 50 7.85 2.78 -3.46
C ILE A 50 6.83 3.54 -4.32
N ASP A 51 6.57 3.10 -5.56
CA ASP A 51 5.55 3.68 -6.45
C ASP A 51 4.17 3.66 -5.80
N GLY A 52 3.37 4.69 -6.08
CA GLY A 52 2.00 4.87 -5.61
C GLY A 52 1.82 6.14 -4.77
N ASP A 53 0.64 6.23 -4.15
CA ASP A 53 0.21 7.41 -3.40
C ASP A 53 0.49 7.28 -1.91
N TRP A 54 1.15 8.29 -1.35
CA TRP A 54 1.56 8.34 0.05
C TRP A 54 0.97 9.56 0.75
N CYS A 55 0.36 9.30 1.90
CA CYS A 55 -0.33 10.29 2.70
C CYS A 55 0.35 10.39 4.08
N SER A 56 0.68 11.61 4.48
CA SER A 56 1.10 11.92 5.84
C SER A 56 -0.11 12.06 6.77
N GLU A 57 0.08 11.84 8.07
CA GLU A 57 -0.97 12.11 9.06
C GLU A 57 -1.37 13.60 9.11
N LYS A 58 -0.47 14.49 8.67
CA LYS A 58 -0.69 15.94 8.60
C LYS A 58 -1.31 16.40 7.28
N GLY A 59 -1.76 15.47 6.43
CA GLY A 59 -2.49 15.76 5.20
C GLY A 59 -1.63 16.08 3.97
N ARG A 60 -0.30 15.99 4.05
CA ARG A 60 0.57 16.06 2.86
C ARG A 60 0.41 14.80 2.04
N ARG A 61 0.51 14.94 0.71
CA ARG A 61 0.40 13.82 -0.21
C ARG A 61 1.42 13.93 -1.34
N ILE A 62 1.85 12.77 -1.80
CA ILE A 62 2.74 12.61 -2.94
C ILE A 62 2.35 11.35 -3.71
N SER A 63 2.29 11.45 -5.03
CA SER A 63 2.23 10.31 -5.96
C SER A 63 3.60 10.08 -6.57
N ILE A 64 4.06 8.84 -6.60
CA ILE A 64 5.33 8.42 -7.20
C ILE A 64 5.05 7.40 -8.32
N ASP A 65 5.61 7.63 -9.50
CA ASP A 65 5.52 6.75 -10.67
C ASP A 65 6.91 6.67 -11.33
N GLY A 66 7.71 5.71 -10.87
CA GLY A 66 9.13 5.62 -11.18
C GLY A 66 9.86 6.90 -10.76
N PRO A 67 10.68 7.51 -11.63
CA PRO A 67 11.36 8.76 -11.33
C PRO A 67 10.43 9.98 -11.27
N ALA A 68 9.20 9.88 -11.77
CA ALA A 68 8.25 10.99 -11.77
C ALA A 68 7.49 11.05 -10.44
N TYR A 69 7.19 12.26 -9.97
CA TYR A 69 6.33 12.48 -8.82
C TYR A 69 5.45 13.72 -8.97
N SER A 70 4.38 13.79 -8.18
CA SER A 70 3.57 15.00 -7.99
C SER A 70 3.21 15.17 -6.54
N LEU A 71 3.37 16.39 -6.03
CA LEU A 71 2.78 16.80 -4.75
C LEU A 71 1.35 17.28 -5.01
N SER A 72 0.45 17.06 -4.05
CA SER A 72 -0.94 17.53 -4.16
C SER A 72 -0.98 19.03 -4.51
N GLY A 73 -1.46 19.36 -5.71
CA GLY A 73 -1.57 20.75 -6.19
C GLY A 73 -0.37 21.27 -6.97
N ALA A 74 0.72 20.51 -7.07
CA ALA A 74 1.91 20.89 -7.83
C ALA A 74 1.97 20.21 -9.21
N ALA A 75 2.76 20.80 -10.10
CA ALA A 75 3.12 20.17 -11.37
C ALA A 75 3.98 18.91 -11.15
N LYS A 76 3.96 17.99 -12.12
CA LYS A 76 4.83 16.81 -12.10
C LYS A 76 6.31 17.22 -12.17
N ALA A 77 7.15 16.53 -11.41
CA ALA A 77 8.60 16.72 -11.37
C ALA A 77 9.33 15.37 -11.31
N GLN A 78 10.67 15.40 -11.33
CA GLN A 78 11.50 14.20 -11.26
C GLN A 78 12.32 14.14 -9.97
N GLY A 79 12.51 12.93 -9.45
CA GLY A 79 13.36 12.62 -8.31
C GLY A 79 14.32 11.46 -8.61
N ASN A 80 15.21 11.19 -7.65
CA ASN A 80 16.08 10.03 -7.66
C ASN A 80 15.30 8.82 -7.17
N TYR A 81 15.12 7.83 -8.04
CA TYR A 81 14.26 6.67 -7.79
C TYR A 81 15.05 5.38 -7.70
N THR A 82 14.64 4.55 -6.74
CA THR A 82 14.90 3.12 -6.69
C THR A 82 13.60 2.42 -6.26
N ARG A 83 13.54 1.09 -6.35
CA ARG A 83 12.35 0.35 -5.90
C ARG A 83 12.02 0.56 -4.40
N HIS A 84 12.99 0.92 -3.55
CA HIS A 84 12.83 1.01 -2.10
C HIS A 84 13.03 2.41 -1.52
N ALA A 85 13.42 3.38 -2.35
CA ALA A 85 13.75 4.71 -1.89
C ALA A 85 13.51 5.74 -2.98
N PHE A 86 13.11 6.94 -2.56
CA PHE A 86 12.88 8.07 -3.43
C PHE A 86 13.44 9.33 -2.77
N ALA A 87 14.17 10.13 -3.51
CA ALA A 87 14.76 11.36 -3.00
C ALA A 87 14.57 12.52 -3.98
N PHE A 88 14.23 13.68 -3.45
CA PHE A 88 14.05 14.90 -4.26
C PHE A 88 14.29 16.16 -3.42
N ARG A 89 14.29 17.32 -4.07
CA ARG A 89 14.23 18.61 -3.39
C ARG A 89 12.84 19.19 -3.52
N MET A 90 12.31 19.70 -2.40
CA MET A 90 11.01 20.35 -2.37
C MET A 90 10.97 21.51 -3.37
N PRO A 91 10.00 21.54 -4.31
CA PRO A 91 9.94 22.60 -5.32
C PRO A 91 9.57 23.95 -4.69
N THR A 92 9.84 25.03 -5.43
CA THR A 92 9.45 26.39 -5.02
C THR A 92 7.93 26.50 -4.94
N GLY A 93 7.42 27.21 -3.93
CA GLY A 93 5.98 27.40 -3.71
C GLY A 93 5.34 26.36 -2.79
N GLU A 94 6.05 25.29 -2.44
CA GLU A 94 5.63 24.30 -1.44
C GLU A 94 6.15 24.66 -0.03
N PRO A 95 5.49 24.17 1.03
CA PRO A 95 6.07 24.17 2.36
C PRO A 95 7.42 23.43 2.35
N ASP A 96 8.42 24.00 3.02
CA ASP A 96 9.80 23.49 3.06
C ASP A 96 10.57 23.59 1.73
N ALA A 97 10.20 24.53 0.84
CA ALA A 97 10.87 24.73 -0.45
C ALA A 97 12.41 24.70 -0.34
N GLY A 98 13.05 23.94 -1.23
CA GLY A 98 14.51 23.72 -1.26
C GLY A 98 15.03 22.64 -0.31
N ALA A 99 14.25 22.21 0.69
CA ALA A 99 14.64 21.13 1.60
C ALA A 99 14.82 19.81 0.84
N ALA A 100 15.82 19.02 1.25
CA ALA A 100 15.97 17.65 0.77
C ALA A 100 14.87 16.78 1.40
N VAL A 101 14.28 15.91 0.59
CA VAL A 101 13.31 14.91 1.04
C VAL A 101 13.86 13.55 0.71
N ASP A 102 13.99 12.72 1.75
CA ASP A 102 14.41 11.33 1.62
C ASP A 102 13.28 10.43 2.10
N MET A 103 12.85 9.52 1.22
CA MET A 103 11.78 8.56 1.46
C MET A 103 12.36 7.14 1.36
N VAL A 104 12.14 6.33 2.39
CA VAL A 104 12.59 4.92 2.41
C VAL A 104 11.40 4.01 2.74
N LEU A 105 11.12 3.09 1.83
CA LEU A 105 10.04 2.13 1.95
C LEU A 105 10.28 1.20 3.15
N GLN A 106 9.24 0.96 3.95
CA GLN A 106 9.26 0.08 5.11
C GLN A 106 8.14 -0.96 4.99
N GLY A 107 8.44 -2.05 4.27
CA GLY A 107 7.43 -3.03 3.84
C GLY A 107 6.49 -2.43 2.80
N GLU A 108 5.29 -2.98 2.64
CA GLU A 108 4.42 -2.60 1.51
C GLU A 108 3.60 -1.31 1.72
N THR A 109 3.35 -0.96 2.99
CA THR A 109 2.30 0.02 3.34
C THR A 109 2.78 1.26 4.07
N ARG A 110 4.10 1.37 4.31
CA ARG A 110 4.70 2.49 5.06
C ARG A 110 5.95 2.99 4.38
N VAL A 111 6.18 4.28 4.52
CA VAL A 111 7.42 4.94 4.10
C VAL A 111 7.90 5.85 5.21
N ARG A 112 9.19 5.79 5.52
CA ARG A 112 9.85 6.74 6.41
C ARG A 112 10.26 7.94 5.58
N VAL A 113 9.85 9.13 5.99
CA VAL A 113 10.10 10.39 5.28
C VAL A 113 10.90 11.33 6.16
N LYS A 114 12.08 11.76 5.72
CA LYS A 114 12.86 12.83 6.36
C LYS A 114 12.81 14.06 5.45
N ILE A 115 12.50 15.23 6.02
CA ILE A 115 12.44 16.50 5.29
C ILE A 115 13.43 17.47 5.94
N GLY A 116 14.48 17.84 5.21
CA GLY A 116 15.62 18.59 5.77
C GLY A 116 16.19 17.90 7.01
N GLU A 117 16.39 18.67 8.07
CA GLU A 117 16.88 18.17 9.37
C GLU A 117 15.77 17.89 10.39
N THR A 118 14.53 17.70 9.93
CA THR A 118 13.43 17.33 10.83
C THR A 118 13.49 15.86 11.24
N GLU A 119 12.81 15.54 12.35
CA GLU A 119 12.63 14.16 12.78
C GLU A 119 11.87 13.35 11.71
N PRO A 120 12.32 12.12 11.37
CA PRO A 120 11.64 11.30 10.39
C PRO A 120 10.20 10.97 10.77
N GLN A 121 9.33 11.03 9.77
CA GLN A 121 7.90 10.76 9.89
C GLN A 121 7.55 9.44 9.21
N ILE A 122 6.49 8.79 9.64
CA ILE A 122 5.93 7.62 8.95
C ILE A 122 4.72 8.06 8.15
N TRP A 123 4.78 7.89 6.83
CA TRP A 123 3.64 8.07 5.94
C TRP A 123 3.11 6.70 5.52
N ARG A 124 1.85 6.67 5.11
CA ARG A 124 1.14 5.44 4.74
C ARG A 124 0.57 5.57 3.34
N ARG A 125 0.22 4.43 2.75
CA ARG A 125 -0.56 4.42 1.50
C ARG A 125 -1.82 5.27 1.69
N CYS A 126 -2.12 6.10 0.69
CA CYS A 126 -3.37 6.85 0.69
C CYS A 126 -4.58 5.90 0.62
N PRO A 127 -5.74 6.27 1.19
CA PRO A 127 -6.98 5.55 0.97
C PRO A 127 -7.38 5.52 -0.51
N PRO A 128 -8.16 4.53 -0.96
CA PRO A 128 -8.67 4.49 -2.33
C PRO A 128 -9.35 5.79 -2.75
N GLY A 129 -8.98 6.32 -3.92
CA GLY A 129 -9.52 7.57 -4.46
C GLY A 129 -8.83 8.85 -3.97
N ILE A 130 -7.73 8.73 -3.23
CA ILE A 130 -6.92 9.86 -2.74
C ILE A 130 -5.49 9.76 -3.29
N SER A 131 -5.03 10.82 -3.96
CA SER A 131 -3.67 11.03 -4.47
C SER A 131 -3.19 12.45 -4.16
#